data_AF-A0A4V2AFF8-F1
#
_entry.id   AF-A0A4V2AFF8-F1
#
_cell.length_a   1.000
_cell.length_b   1.000
_cell.length_c   1.000
_cell.angle_alpha   90.00
_cell.angle_beta   90.00
_cell.angle_gamma   90.00
#
_symmetry.space_group_name_H-M   'P 1'
#
loop_
_entity.id
_entity.type
_entity.pdbx_description
1 polymer ?
#
loop_
_entity_poly.entity_id
_entity_poly.type
_entity_poly.pdbx_seq_one_letter_code
_entity_poly.pdbx_strand_id
1 'polypeptide(L)'
;MMQLLLHTSLNIAGHNVRYKLYFDPRERKYFFKPEEVTLRYPSFFVWKRQAQWQFEPLSDEGLRQQALDALKEVSLDKATQ
;
A
#
# COMPACT_ATOMS: atom_id res chain seq x y z
N MET A 1 -11.50 -7.65 10.62
CA MET A 1 -12.00 -7.36 9.27
C MET A 1 -11.09 -6.30 8.68
N MET A 2 -10.70 -6.43 7.41
CA MET A 2 -9.87 -5.42 6.72
C MET A 2 -10.70 -4.15 6.48
N GLN A 3 -10.14 -2.98 6.75
CA GLN A 3 -10.74 -1.67 6.48
C GLN A 3 -10.12 -1.06 5.22
N LEU A 4 -10.93 -0.64 4.25
CA LEU A 4 -10.46 0.17 3.13
C LEU A 4 -10.09 1.57 3.65
N LEU A 5 -8.86 1.99 3.36
CA LEU A 5 -8.35 3.31 3.72
C LEU A 5 -8.50 4.30 2.57
N LEU A 6 -7.98 3.95 1.38
CA LEU A 6 -8.04 4.81 0.20
C LEU A 6 -7.89 4.03 -1.11
N HIS A 7 -8.14 4.72 -2.22
CA HIS A 7 -7.76 4.32 -3.57
C HIS A 7 -6.53 5.15 -3.97
N THR A 8 -5.47 4.49 -4.42
CA THR A 8 -4.23 5.14 -4.86
C THR A 8 -3.79 4.55 -6.20
N SER A 9 -2.80 5.17 -6.82
CA SER A 9 -2.21 4.73 -8.08
C SER A 9 -0.72 4.52 -7.90
N LEU A 10 -0.21 3.37 -8.33
CA LEU A 10 1.21 3.05 -8.33
C LEU A 10 1.73 2.96 -9.77
N ASN A 11 2.90 3.52 -10.03
CA ASN A 11 3.60 3.39 -11.30
C ASN A 11 4.44 2.10 -11.29
N ILE A 12 4.03 1.11 -12.09
CA ILE A 12 4.72 -0.17 -12.26
C ILE A 12 5.17 -0.28 -13.72
N ALA A 13 6.49 -0.30 -13.96
CA ALA A 13 7.06 -0.39 -15.30
C ALA A 13 6.51 0.66 -16.30
N GLY A 14 6.28 1.90 -15.83
CA GLY A 14 5.73 2.99 -16.64
C GLY A 14 4.20 3.02 -16.72
N HIS A 15 3.50 1.99 -16.20
CA HIS A 15 2.05 1.94 -16.17
C HIS A 15 1.50 2.47 -14.85
N ASN A 16 0.52 3.37 -14.91
CA ASN A 16 -0.21 3.81 -13.73
C ASN A 16 -1.34 2.81 -13.41
N VAL A 17 -1.18 2.05 -12.33
CA VAL A 17 -2.08 0.97 -11.92
C VAL A 17 -2.84 1.40 -10.68
N ARG A 18 -4.16 1.25 -10.68
CA ARG A 18 -5.01 1.57 -9.53
C ARG A 18 -4.92 0.47 -8.47
N TYR A 19 -4.80 0.89 -7.22
CA TYR A 19 -4.70 0.05 -6.04
C TYR A 19 -5.67 0.50 -4.96
N LYS A 20 -6.23 -0.46 -4.25
CA LYS A 20 -6.93 -0.26 -2.99
C LYS A 20 -5.99 -0.54 -1.83
N LEU A 21 -5.87 0.43 -0.93
CA LEU A 21 -5.11 0.32 0.30
C LEU A 21 -6.05 -0.07 1.43
N TYR A 22 -5.80 -1.22 2.04
CA TYR A 22 -6.53 -1.71 3.20
C TYR A 22 -5.63 -1.71 4.44
N PHE A 23 -6.23 -1.64 5.62
CA PHE A 23 -5.57 -1.91 6.89
C PHE A 23 -6.22 -3.11 7.58
N ASP A 24 -5.42 -4.08 8.00
CA ASP A 24 -5.86 -5.13 8.90
C ASP A 24 -5.40 -4.82 10.33
N PRO A 25 -6.32 -4.50 11.26
CA PRO A 25 -5.96 -4.21 12.65
C PRO A 25 -5.45 -5.45 13.41
N ARG A 26 -5.77 -6.67 12.97
CA ARG A 26 -5.35 -7.92 13.64
C ARG A 26 -3.86 -8.17 13.42
N GLU A 27 -3.40 -8.00 12.18
CA GLU A 27 -1.99 -8.19 11.83
C GLU A 27 -1.17 -6.89 11.89
N ARG A 28 -1.83 -5.73 12.03
CA ARG A 28 -1.23 -4.39 11.93
C ARG A 28 -0.48 -4.18 10.62
N LYS A 29 -1.07 -4.70 9.53
CA LYS A 29 -0.52 -4.65 8.16
C LYS A 29 -1.39 -3.79 7.25
N TYR A 30 -0.74 -3.13 6.31
CA TYR A 30 -1.36 -2.39 5.22
C TYR A 30 -1.29 -3.23 3.94
N PHE A 31 -2.40 -3.49 3.30
CA PHE A 31 -2.49 -4.34 2.10
C PHE A 31 -2.77 -3.49 0.88
N PHE A 32 -1.91 -3.58 -0.12
CA PHE A 32 -2.09 -3.00 -1.44
C PHE A 32 -2.61 -4.08 -2.38
N LYS A 33 -3.84 -3.90 -2.88
CA LYS A 33 -4.46 -4.80 -3.84
C LYS A 33 -4.77 -4.05 -5.13
N PRO A 34 -4.32 -4.51 -6.30
CA PRO A 34 -4.67 -3.87 -7.57
C PRO A 34 -6.18 -3.96 -7.79
N GLU A 35 -6.76 -2.90 -8.34
CA GLU A 35 -8.17 -2.91 -8.74
C GLU A 35 -8.39 -3.72 -10.02
N GLU A 36 -7.41 -3.68 -10.91
CA GLU A 36 -7.39 -4.53 -12.08
C GLU A 36 -6.97 -5.93 -11.67
N VAL A 37 -7.90 -6.89 -11.75
CA VAL A 37 -7.62 -8.31 -11.52
C VAL A 37 -6.95 -8.89 -12.77
N THR A 38 -5.77 -8.39 -13.11
CA THR A 38 -4.89 -9.02 -14.10
C THR A 38 -3.71 -9.64 -13.35
N LEU A 39 -3.30 -10.85 -13.74
CA LEU A 39 -2.14 -11.56 -13.14
C LEU A 39 -0.82 -10.79 -13.27
N ARG A 40 -0.80 -9.62 -13.91
CA ARG A 40 0.39 -8.80 -14.16
C ARG A 40 0.84 -7.97 -12.97
N TYR A 41 -0.07 -7.61 -12.06
CA TYR A 41 0.26 -6.70 -10.96
C TYR A 41 0.13 -7.40 -9.60
N PRO A 42 1.21 -7.45 -8.80
CA PRO A 42 1.18 -8.17 -7.54
C PRO A 42 0.37 -7.40 -6.49
N SER A 43 -0.35 -8.14 -5.65
CA SER A 43 -0.72 -7.64 -4.33
C SER A 43 0.50 -7.73 -3.41
N PHE A 44 0.62 -6.78 -2.49
CA PHE A 44 1.68 -6.79 -1.48
C PHE A 44 1.18 -6.15 -0.19
N PHE A 45 1.94 -6.32 0.88
CA PHE A 45 1.63 -5.71 2.15
C PHE A 45 2.85 -5.04 2.78
N VAL A 46 2.56 -4.04 3.60
CA VAL A 46 3.52 -3.16 4.25
C VAL A 46 3.20 -3.11 5.74
N TRP A 47 4.22 -3.20 6.59
CA TRP A 47 4.02 -3.08 8.03
C TRP A 47 5.25 -2.50 8.71
N LYS A 48 5.06 -1.95 9.90
CA LYS A 48 6.15 -1.37 10.68
C LYS A 48 6.62 -2.38 11.73
N ARG A 49 7.89 -2.77 11.66
CA ARG A 49 8.57 -3.56 12.70
C ARG A 49 9.60 -2.66 13.36
N GLN A 50 9.41 -2.37 14.65
CA GLN A 50 10.22 -1.39 15.40
C GLN A 50 10.22 -0.01 14.69
N ALA A 51 11.37 0.45 14.20
CA ALA A 51 11.53 1.71 13.49
C ALA A 51 11.56 1.56 11.96
N GLN A 52 11.45 0.33 11.42
CA GLN A 52 11.62 0.07 9.99
C GLN A 52 10.34 -0.43 9.34
N TRP A 53 10.08 0.05 8.12
CA TRP A 53 9.04 -0.46 7.26
C TRP A 53 9.50 -1.74 6.56
N GLN A 54 8.61 -2.73 6.56
CA GLN A 54 8.79 -4.05 5.96
C GLN A 54 7.80 -4.21 4.82
N PHE A 55 8.19 -4.94 3.78
CA PHE A 55 7.45 -5.06 2.53
C PHE A 55 7.52 -6.49 2.00
N GLU A 56 6.38 -7.07 1.62
CA GLU A 56 6.34 -8.46 1.12
C GLU A 56 5.17 -8.67 0.13
N PRO A 57 5.39 -9.35 -1.02
CA PRO A 57 6.66 -9.79 -1.59
C PRO A 57 7.43 -8.65 -2.31
N LEU A 58 7.13 -7.38 -2.03
CA LEU A 58 7.59 -6.24 -2.79
C LEU A 58 9.10 -5.95 -2.61
N SER A 59 9.90 -6.23 -3.64
CA SER A 59 11.35 -5.98 -3.68
C SER A 59 11.77 -4.67 -4.35
N ASP A 60 10.91 -4.11 -5.22
CA ASP A 60 11.20 -2.89 -5.98
C ASP A 60 11.20 -1.64 -5.09
N GLU A 61 12.32 -0.92 -5.07
CA GLU A 61 12.50 0.26 -4.22
C GLU A 61 11.62 1.45 -4.64
N GLY A 62 11.41 1.65 -5.94
CA GLY A 62 10.53 2.70 -6.46
C GLY A 62 9.08 2.48 -6.03
N LEU A 63 8.61 1.24 -6.04
CA LEU A 63 7.29 0.88 -5.53
C LEU A 63 7.20 0.97 -4.00
N ARG A 64 8.27 0.63 -3.27
CA ARG A 64 8.32 0.81 -1.81
C ARG A 64 8.15 2.28 -1.44
N GLN A 65 8.84 3.18 -2.13
CA GLN A 65 8.73 4.62 -1.88
C GLN A 65 7.30 5.12 -2.17
N GLN A 66 6.72 4.74 -3.31
CA GLN A 66 5.33 5.09 -3.66
C GLN A 66 4.32 4.56 -2.63
N ALA A 67 4.51 3.33 -2.14
CA ALA A 67 3.65 2.76 -1.10
C ALA A 67 3.76 3.54 0.23
N LEU A 68 4.97 3.97 0.61
CA LEU A 68 5.17 4.81 1.80
C LEU A 68 4.52 6.18 1.64
N ASP A 69 4.56 6.78 0.45
CA ASP A 69 3.93 8.07 0.19
C ASP A 69 2.39 7.95 0.27
N ALA A 70 1.80 6.89 -0.29
CA ALA A 70 0.38 6.58 -0.09
C ALA A 70 0.00 6.40 1.40
N LEU A 71 0.88 5.82 2.22
CA LEU A 71 0.64 5.68 3.67
C LEU A 71 0.71 7.02 4.43
N LYS A 72 1.50 7.98 3.95
CA LYS A 72 1.53 9.33 4.53
C LYS A 72 0.22 10.07 4.27
N GLU A 73 -0.38 9.90 3.09
CA GLU A 73 -1.69 10.49 2.76
C GLU A 73 -2.77 10.03 3.75
N VAL A 74 -2.84 8.72 4.07
CA VAL A 74 -3.75 8.19 5.09
C VAL A 74 -3.54 8.84 6.46
N SER A 75 -2.28 9.13 6.81
CA SER A 75 -1.93 9.67 8.13
C SER A 75 -2.25 11.17 8.23
N LEU A 76 -2.15 11.90 7.11
CA LEU A 76 -2.50 13.32 7.02
C LEU A 76 -4.02 13.53 7.07
N ASP A 77 -4.78 12.65 6.42
CA ASP A 77 -6.25 12.71 6.43
C ASP A 77 -6.82 12.59 7.87
N LYS A 78 -6.19 11.76 8.71
CA LYS A 78 -6.56 11.61 10.14
C LYS A 78 -6.11 12.75 11.05
N ALA A 79 -5.13 13.55 10.64
CA ALA A 79 -4.65 14.69 11.43
C ALA A 79 -5.48 15.96 11.21
N THR A 80 -6.38 15.93 10.22
CA THR A 80 -7.18 17.09 9.79
C THR A 80 -8.66 16.95 10.18
N GLN A 81 -9.01 15.93 10.98
CA GLN A 81 -10.33 15.67 11.55
C GLN A 81 -10.27 15.70 13.07
#